data_AF-A0A3Q0CP13-F1
#
_entry.id   AF-A0A3Q0CP13-F1
#
_cell.length_a   1.000
_cell.length_b   1.000
_cell.length_c   1.000
_cell.angle_alpha   90.00
_cell.angle_beta   90.00
_cell.angle_gamma   90.00
#
_symmetry.space_group_name_H-M   'P 1'
#
loop_
_entity.id
_entity.type
_entity.pdbx_description
1 polymer ?
#
loop_
_entity_poly.entity_id
_entity_poly.type
_entity_poly.pdbx_seq_one_letter_code
_entity_poly.pdbx_strand_id
1 'polypeptide(L)'
;METDLAKTPEKRQVVFLTMLLLLWESGSEAIVYSMPEESETGYLVANLERDLGLRVGELVSRGPKIHHSGNKELLGLDAETGNLLLKEKPDREVLCGATDPCVLHFQLILENPVQFFQTDLQLTDVNDHSPEFPHREMLLKIPESAQPGTVFPLKAAQDSDIGSNAVQNYTVSPNLHFHAVTHSHADGRKYPELVLDRGLDREEQPELTLTLTAVD
;
A
#
# COMPACT_ATOMS: atom_id res chain seq x y z
N MET A 1 -8.41 65.96 48.48
CA MET A 1 -9.27 66.17 47.29
C MET A 1 -8.33 66.62 46.19
N GLU A 2 -8.08 65.89 45.12
CA GLU A 2 -8.85 64.84 44.45
C GLU A 2 -7.92 63.70 44.00
N THR A 3 -8.49 62.51 43.93
CA THR A 3 -7.95 61.29 43.32
C THR A 3 -8.47 61.20 41.89
N ASP A 4 -7.61 60.93 40.91
CA ASP A 4 -7.97 60.41 39.58
C ASP A 4 -6.67 60.09 38.81
N LEU A 5 -6.54 59.10 37.94
CA LEU A 5 -7.36 57.98 37.51
C LEU A 5 -6.36 57.05 36.79
N ALA A 6 -6.20 55.80 37.23
CA ALA A 6 -5.26 54.87 36.59
C ALA A 6 -5.81 54.41 35.22
N LYS A 7 -5.08 54.75 34.14
CA LYS A 7 -5.38 54.34 32.77
C LYS A 7 -4.95 52.88 32.58
N THR A 8 -5.91 51.96 32.50
CA THR A 8 -5.69 50.57 32.07
C THR A 8 -5.36 50.50 30.58
N PRO A 9 -4.30 49.79 30.15
CA PRO A 9 -4.01 49.62 28.73
C PRO A 9 -4.79 48.44 28.13
N GLU A 10 -5.37 48.67 26.96
CA GLU A 10 -6.03 47.73 26.06
C GLU A 10 -5.09 46.58 25.63
N LYS A 11 -4.90 45.57 26.47
CA LYS A 11 -4.08 44.39 26.13
C LYS A 11 -4.85 43.07 26.02
N ARG A 12 -6.16 43.05 26.30
CA ARG A 12 -6.97 41.79 26.26
C ARG A 12 -7.60 41.48 24.91
N GLN A 13 -7.82 42.46 24.03
CA GLN A 13 -8.48 42.22 22.74
C GLN A 13 -7.52 41.69 21.67
N VAL A 14 -6.26 42.09 21.69
CA VAL A 14 -5.28 41.66 20.68
C VAL A 14 -4.89 40.18 20.86
N VAL A 15 -4.76 39.71 22.09
CA VAL A 15 -4.39 38.31 22.40
C VAL A 15 -5.47 37.33 21.93
N PHE A 16 -6.75 37.70 22.05
CA PHE A 16 -7.87 36.89 21.58
C PHE A 16 -7.91 36.79 20.04
N LEU A 17 -7.58 37.88 19.35
CA LEU A 17 -7.55 37.91 17.88
C LEU A 17 -6.39 37.04 17.33
N THR A 18 -5.24 37.04 18.00
CA THR A 18 -4.09 36.20 17.63
C THR A 18 -4.32 34.71 17.91
N MET A 19 -5.11 34.36 18.92
CA MET A 19 -5.46 32.96 19.24
C MET A 19 -6.48 32.39 18.24
N LEU A 20 -7.36 33.24 17.68
CA LEU A 20 -8.31 32.85 16.63
C LEU A 20 -7.63 32.61 15.27
N LEU A 21 -6.53 33.32 14.98
CA LEU A 21 -5.75 33.17 13.74
C LEU A 21 -4.87 31.91 13.72
N LEU A 22 -4.56 31.34 14.89
CA LEU A 22 -3.78 30.09 15.02
C LEU A 22 -4.65 28.82 14.94
N LEU A 23 -5.99 28.96 14.86
CA LEU A 23 -6.93 27.84 14.76
C LEU A 23 -7.46 27.61 13.34
N TRP A 24 -6.99 28.37 12.34
CA TRP A 24 -7.24 28.05 10.94
C TRP A 24 -6.10 27.25 10.35
N GLU A 25 -5.99 25.99 10.78
CA GLU A 25 -5.56 24.95 9.85
C GLU A 25 -6.76 24.60 8.97
N SER A 26 -7.09 25.48 8.02
CA SER A 26 -7.98 25.14 6.92
C SER A 26 -7.17 24.38 5.86
N GLY A 27 -6.75 23.16 6.21
CA GLY A 27 -6.36 22.19 5.20
C GLY A 27 -7.63 21.74 4.50
N SER A 28 -7.72 21.94 3.18
CA SER A 28 -8.72 21.22 2.40
C SER A 28 -8.32 19.74 2.47
N GLU A 29 -9.07 18.94 3.20
CA GLU A 29 -8.88 17.49 3.22
C GLU A 29 -9.08 16.99 1.77
N ALA A 30 -8.14 16.18 1.28
CA ALA A 30 -8.25 15.58 -0.05
C ALA A 30 -9.42 14.60 -0.05
N ILE A 31 -10.15 14.53 -1.16
CA ILE A 31 -11.18 13.51 -1.33
C ILE A 31 -10.46 12.19 -1.58
N VAL A 32 -10.68 11.18 -0.73
CA VAL A 32 -10.02 9.89 -0.86
C VAL A 32 -11.01 8.84 -1.35
N TYR A 33 -10.66 8.17 -2.44
CA TYR A 33 -11.34 6.99 -2.96
C TYR A 33 -10.43 5.77 -2.82
N SER A 34 -11.04 4.59 -2.75
CA SER A 34 -10.32 3.33 -2.67
C SER A 34 -10.96 2.32 -3.61
N MET A 35 -10.15 1.57 -4.35
CA MET A 35 -10.62 0.45 -5.17
C MET A 35 -9.57 -0.66 -5.23
N PRO A 36 -9.98 -1.93 -5.41
CA PRO A 36 -9.02 -2.99 -5.64
C PRO A 36 -8.33 -2.79 -6.98
N GLU A 37 -7.05 -3.14 -7.00
CA GLU A 37 -6.37 -3.32 -8.26
C GLU A 37 -7.00 -4.44 -9.09
N GLU A 38 -6.57 -4.57 -10.33
CA GLU A 38 -7.10 -5.56 -11.27
C GLU A 38 -8.63 -5.45 -11.50
N SER A 39 -9.24 -4.34 -11.09
CA SER A 39 -10.65 -4.04 -11.33
C SER A 39 -10.94 -3.92 -12.84
N GLU A 40 -12.07 -4.48 -13.27
CA GLU A 40 -12.46 -4.47 -14.67
C GLU A 40 -12.79 -3.07 -15.21
N THR A 41 -12.59 -2.88 -16.50
CA THR A 41 -12.93 -1.61 -17.17
C THR A 41 -14.42 -1.31 -17.00
N GLY A 42 -14.75 -0.05 -16.69
CA GLY A 42 -16.10 0.38 -16.36
C GLY A 42 -16.46 0.24 -14.88
N TYR A 43 -15.54 -0.21 -14.02
CA TYR A 43 -15.72 -0.20 -12.57
C TYR A 43 -16.12 1.20 -12.08
N LEU A 44 -17.17 1.25 -11.26
CA LEU A 44 -17.65 2.49 -10.64
C LEU A 44 -16.82 2.81 -9.41
N VAL A 45 -15.93 3.80 -9.54
CA VAL A 45 -15.08 4.28 -8.44
C VAL A 45 -15.90 5.10 -7.45
N ALA A 46 -16.64 6.08 -7.96
CA ALA A 46 -17.37 7.05 -7.14
C ALA A 46 -18.46 7.77 -7.93
N ASN A 47 -19.35 8.48 -7.22
CA ASN A 47 -20.29 9.41 -7.83
C ASN A 47 -20.02 10.83 -7.31
N LEU A 48 -19.43 11.66 -8.17
CA LEU A 48 -18.96 13.00 -7.83
C LEU A 48 -20.10 13.95 -7.48
N GLU A 49 -21.27 13.83 -8.11
CA GLU A 49 -22.43 14.69 -7.78
C GLU A 49 -22.85 14.48 -6.32
N ARG A 50 -22.97 13.22 -5.91
CA ARG A 50 -23.33 12.85 -4.54
C ARG A 50 -22.24 13.25 -3.55
N ASP A 51 -20.98 12.93 -3.86
CA ASP A 51 -19.88 13.08 -2.92
C ASP A 51 -19.50 14.57 -2.70
N LEU A 52 -19.69 15.43 -3.72
CA LEU A 52 -19.53 16.88 -3.61
C LEU A 52 -20.79 17.62 -3.14
N GLY A 53 -21.91 16.90 -2.95
CA GLY A 53 -23.19 17.49 -2.54
C GLY A 53 -23.81 18.41 -3.60
N LEU A 54 -23.54 18.17 -4.88
CA LEU A 54 -24.09 18.92 -6.01
C LEU A 54 -25.51 18.46 -6.33
N ARG A 55 -26.31 19.35 -6.92
CA ARG A 55 -27.65 18.99 -7.41
C ARG A 55 -27.55 18.17 -8.70
N VAL A 56 -28.56 17.36 -8.99
CA VAL A 56 -28.64 16.58 -10.23
C VAL A 56 -28.51 17.50 -11.45
N GLY A 57 -27.53 17.23 -12.31
CA GLY A 57 -27.25 18.01 -13.52
C GLY A 57 -26.45 19.30 -13.27
N GLU A 58 -26.16 19.63 -12.02
CA GLU A 58 -25.28 20.75 -11.68
C GLU A 58 -23.86 20.46 -12.16
N LEU A 59 -23.37 19.22 -12.03
CA LEU A 59 -22.01 18.86 -12.43
C LEU A 59 -21.74 19.20 -13.90
N VAL A 60 -22.66 18.80 -14.81
CA VAL A 60 -22.60 19.14 -16.25
C VAL A 60 -22.48 20.65 -16.46
N SER A 61 -23.33 21.44 -15.77
CA SER A 61 -23.35 22.90 -15.91
C SER A 61 -22.06 23.57 -15.41
N ARG A 62 -21.36 22.90 -14.48
CA ARG A 62 -20.10 23.35 -13.91
C ARG A 62 -18.88 22.92 -14.71
N GLY A 63 -19.03 22.10 -15.75
CA GLY A 63 -17.97 21.70 -16.67
C GLY A 63 -16.85 20.92 -15.96
N PRO A 64 -17.09 19.65 -15.59
CA PRO A 64 -16.16 18.93 -14.76
C PRO A 64 -15.00 18.39 -15.60
N LYS A 65 -13.77 18.49 -15.10
CA LYS A 65 -12.57 18.00 -15.75
C LYS A 65 -11.69 17.28 -14.75
N ILE A 66 -11.09 16.18 -15.17
CA ILE A 66 -10.07 15.49 -14.39
C ILE A 66 -8.71 15.85 -14.97
N HIS A 67 -7.78 16.21 -14.10
CA HIS A 67 -6.39 16.44 -14.43
C HIS A 67 -5.51 15.46 -13.65
N HIS A 68 -4.75 14.65 -14.38
CA HIS A 68 -3.75 13.74 -13.81
C HIS A 68 -2.36 14.32 -14.07
N SER A 69 -1.43 14.09 -13.15
CA SER A 69 -0.01 14.46 -13.32
C SER A 69 0.76 13.53 -14.27
N GLY A 70 0.21 12.35 -14.59
CA GLY A 70 0.80 11.34 -15.48
C GLY A 70 0.21 11.27 -16.89
N ASN A 71 0.85 10.52 -17.77
CA ASN A 71 0.47 10.38 -19.19
C ASN A 71 -0.68 9.38 -19.45
N LYS A 72 -1.09 8.60 -18.46
CA LYS A 72 -2.07 7.52 -18.62
C LYS A 72 -3.42 7.93 -18.01
N GLU A 73 -4.46 8.00 -18.82
CA GLU A 73 -5.82 8.31 -18.37
C GLU A 73 -6.49 7.05 -17.78
N LEU A 74 -6.14 6.70 -16.54
CA LEU A 74 -6.73 5.55 -15.84
C LEU A 74 -8.24 5.75 -15.59
N LEU A 75 -8.66 7.00 -15.35
CA LEU A 75 -10.03 7.34 -14.97
C LEU A 75 -10.77 8.09 -16.07
N GLY A 76 -12.07 7.84 -16.15
CA GLY A 76 -13.03 8.56 -16.98
C GLY A 76 -14.13 9.15 -16.12
N LEU A 77 -14.57 10.35 -16.46
CA LEU A 77 -15.75 10.95 -15.85
C LEU A 77 -16.89 10.95 -16.86
N ASP A 78 -17.98 10.28 -16.50
CA ASP A 78 -19.26 10.51 -17.14
C ASP A 78 -19.92 11.72 -16.48
N ALA A 79 -19.85 12.87 -17.16
CA ALA A 79 -20.42 14.11 -16.66
C ALA A 79 -21.95 14.06 -16.55
N GLU A 80 -22.64 13.25 -17.37
CA GLU A 80 -24.10 13.18 -17.36
C GLU A 80 -24.62 12.45 -16.13
N THR A 81 -23.95 11.36 -15.74
CA THR A 81 -24.33 10.57 -14.55
C THR A 81 -23.58 10.98 -13.28
N GLY A 82 -22.51 11.76 -13.42
CA GLY A 82 -21.59 12.13 -12.35
C GLY A 82 -20.69 10.98 -11.88
N ASN A 83 -20.62 9.88 -12.63
CA ASN A 83 -19.87 8.69 -12.24
C ASN A 83 -18.41 8.78 -12.68
N LEU A 84 -17.52 8.52 -11.72
CA LEU A 84 -16.11 8.28 -11.96
C LEU A 84 -15.92 6.80 -12.27
N LEU A 85 -15.44 6.49 -13.47
CA LEU A 85 -15.34 5.14 -14.01
C LEU A 85 -13.88 4.80 -14.35
N LEU A 86 -13.53 3.54 -14.19
CA LEU A 86 -12.24 3.01 -14.62
C LEU A 86 -12.20 2.83 -16.15
N LYS A 87 -11.16 3.35 -16.82
CA LYS A 87 -10.96 3.19 -18.28
C LYS A 87 -10.05 2.03 -18.64
N GLU A 88 -9.10 1.71 -17.77
CA GLU A 88 -8.12 0.66 -18.00
C GLU A 88 -7.86 -0.09 -16.69
N LYS A 89 -7.56 -1.38 -16.80
CA LYS A 89 -7.22 -2.21 -15.65
C LYS A 89 -5.94 -1.69 -14.98
N PRO A 90 -5.97 -1.31 -13.68
CA PRO A 90 -4.78 -0.89 -12.94
C PRO A 90 -4.02 -2.10 -12.43
N ASP A 91 -2.71 -2.05 -12.59
CA ASP A 91 -1.74 -3.00 -12.07
C ASP A 91 -0.90 -2.22 -11.04
N ARG A 92 -1.02 -2.58 -9.76
CA ARG A 92 -0.40 -1.83 -8.65
C ARG A 92 1.11 -2.05 -8.64
N GLU A 93 1.59 -3.22 -9.00
CA GLU A 93 3.01 -3.58 -9.07
C GLU A 93 3.73 -2.69 -10.09
N VAL A 94 3.09 -2.40 -11.23
CA VAL A 94 3.61 -1.50 -12.27
C VAL A 94 3.51 -0.03 -11.86
N LEU A 95 2.42 0.37 -11.21
CA LEU A 95 2.16 1.77 -10.86
C LEU A 95 2.96 2.25 -9.63
N CYS A 96 3.07 1.40 -8.61
CA CYS A 96 3.59 1.75 -7.29
C CYS A 96 4.77 0.86 -6.84
N GLY A 97 4.95 -0.32 -7.43
CA GLY A 97 5.98 -1.28 -7.03
C GLY A 97 5.82 -1.68 -5.57
N ALA A 98 6.87 -1.56 -4.76
CA ALA A 98 6.81 -1.89 -3.33
C ALA A 98 6.23 -0.77 -2.43
N THR A 99 5.71 0.31 -3.02
CA THR A 99 5.20 1.47 -2.25
C THR A 99 3.83 1.16 -1.66
N ASP A 100 3.70 1.27 -0.34
CA ASP A 100 2.45 1.09 0.42
C ASP A 100 2.23 2.28 1.35
N PRO A 101 1.08 2.99 1.28
CA PRO A 101 -0.04 2.78 0.37
C PRO A 101 0.24 3.21 -1.08
N CYS A 102 -0.37 2.50 -2.03
CA CYS A 102 -0.36 2.90 -3.45
C CYS A 102 -1.45 3.95 -3.71
N VAL A 103 -1.03 5.22 -3.81
CA VAL A 103 -1.94 6.36 -3.98
C VAL A 103 -1.67 7.07 -5.30
N LEU A 104 -2.71 7.18 -6.13
CA LEU A 104 -2.71 7.94 -7.37
C LEU A 104 -3.36 9.30 -7.14
N HIS A 105 -2.58 10.36 -7.31
CA HIS A 105 -3.07 11.72 -7.13
C HIS A 105 -3.65 12.30 -8.43
N PHE A 106 -4.82 12.90 -8.33
CA PHE A 106 -5.44 13.66 -9.42
C PHE A 106 -6.23 14.86 -8.91
N GLN A 107 -6.54 15.78 -9.81
CA GLN A 107 -7.32 16.97 -9.50
C GLN A 107 -8.64 16.95 -10.24
N LEU A 108 -9.72 17.15 -9.51
CA LEU A 108 -11.02 17.44 -10.09
C LEU A 108 -11.21 18.95 -10.17
N ILE A 109 -11.52 19.41 -11.38
CA ILE A 109 -11.70 20.83 -11.70
C ILE A 109 -13.16 21.02 -12.11
N LEU A 110 -13.84 21.96 -11.46
CA LEU A 110 -15.12 22.50 -11.93
C LEU A 110 -14.84 23.89 -12.48
N GLU A 111 -15.27 24.22 -13.69
CA GLU A 111 -14.93 25.48 -14.36
C GLU A 111 -15.86 26.64 -13.98
N ASN A 112 -17.12 26.38 -13.63
CA ASN A 112 -18.11 27.43 -13.39
C ASN A 112 -18.85 27.26 -12.04
N PRO A 113 -18.51 28.03 -10.99
CA PRO A 113 -17.26 28.79 -10.84
C PRO A 113 -16.06 27.84 -10.72
N VAL A 114 -14.87 28.37 -11.01
CA VAL A 114 -13.62 27.62 -10.93
C VAL A 114 -13.40 27.11 -9.50
N GLN A 115 -13.33 25.80 -9.33
CA GLN A 115 -13.00 25.11 -8.09
C GLN A 115 -12.07 23.94 -8.36
N PHE A 116 -11.15 23.70 -7.43
CA PHE A 116 -10.18 22.61 -7.50
C PHE A 116 -10.34 21.73 -6.28
N PHE A 117 -10.47 20.42 -6.50
CA PHE A 117 -10.46 19.42 -5.46
C PHE A 117 -9.22 18.54 -5.66
N GLN A 118 -8.41 18.42 -4.61
CA GLN A 118 -7.36 17.39 -4.59
C GLN A 118 -8.04 16.06 -4.28
N THR A 119 -7.76 15.06 -5.10
CA THR A 119 -8.37 13.74 -4.98
C THR A 119 -7.31 12.66 -5.05
N ASP A 120 -7.41 11.72 -4.13
CA ASP A 120 -6.52 10.58 -4.00
C ASP A 120 -7.30 9.31 -4.34
N LEU A 121 -6.74 8.47 -5.20
CA LEU A 121 -7.23 7.11 -5.44
C LEU A 121 -6.24 6.12 -4.87
N GLN A 122 -6.62 5.45 -3.79
CA GLN A 122 -5.87 4.36 -3.21
C GLN A 122 -6.21 3.05 -3.94
N LEU A 123 -5.18 2.39 -4.48
CA LEU A 123 -5.30 1.03 -4.97
C LEU A 123 -5.05 0.07 -3.82
N THR A 124 -6.00 -0.84 -3.56
CA THR A 124 -5.81 -1.92 -2.59
C THR A 124 -5.31 -3.16 -3.31
N ASP A 125 -4.25 -3.72 -2.74
CA ASP A 125 -3.57 -4.92 -3.23
C ASP A 125 -4.51 -6.12 -3.36
N VAL A 126 -4.39 -6.87 -4.44
CA VAL A 126 -5.07 -8.14 -4.68
C VAL A 126 -4.00 -9.22 -4.85
N ASN A 127 -4.20 -10.38 -4.21
CA ASN A 127 -3.28 -11.51 -4.39
C ASN A 127 -3.43 -12.09 -5.81
N ASP A 128 -2.61 -11.62 -6.73
CA ASP A 128 -2.55 -12.06 -8.13
C ASP A 128 -1.14 -12.51 -8.56
N HIS A 129 -0.13 -12.32 -7.72
CA HIS A 129 1.18 -12.92 -7.86
C HIS A 129 1.31 -14.16 -6.97
N SER A 130 2.41 -14.88 -7.11
CA SER A 130 2.69 -16.03 -6.26
C SER A 130 4.16 -16.06 -5.90
N PRO A 131 4.54 -16.62 -4.74
CA PRO A 131 5.92 -16.68 -4.32
C PRO A 131 6.81 -17.45 -5.32
N GLU A 132 7.84 -16.79 -5.85
CA GLU A 132 8.80 -17.39 -6.79
C GLU A 132 10.22 -17.44 -6.24
N PHE A 133 10.88 -18.59 -6.38
CA PHE A 133 12.31 -18.70 -6.07
C PHE A 133 13.17 -18.27 -7.26
N PRO A 134 14.23 -17.46 -7.05
CA PRO A 134 15.15 -17.07 -8.13
C PRO A 134 15.85 -18.24 -8.83
N HIS A 135 15.97 -19.38 -8.13
CA HIS A 135 16.54 -20.61 -8.65
C HIS A 135 15.63 -21.78 -8.31
N ARG A 136 15.42 -22.66 -9.30
CA ARG A 136 14.59 -23.87 -9.14
C ARG A 136 15.22 -24.90 -8.20
N GLU A 137 16.54 -24.90 -8.09
CA GLU A 137 17.30 -25.83 -7.26
C GLU A 137 18.33 -25.07 -6.43
N MET A 138 18.51 -25.49 -5.18
CA MET A 138 19.51 -24.96 -4.27
C MET A 138 20.40 -26.12 -3.78
N LEU A 139 21.67 -26.12 -4.18
CA LEU A 139 22.62 -27.14 -3.76
C LEU A 139 23.29 -26.73 -2.44
N LEU A 140 23.06 -27.51 -1.39
CA LEU A 140 23.74 -27.37 -0.10
C LEU A 140 24.78 -28.48 0.07
N LYS A 141 26.00 -28.11 0.48
CA LYS A 141 27.06 -29.06 0.84
C LYS A 141 27.25 -29.04 2.34
N ILE A 142 26.63 -30.01 3.02
CA ILE A 142 26.62 -30.10 4.48
C ILE A 142 27.57 -31.22 4.92
N PRO A 143 28.54 -30.96 5.80
CA PRO A 143 29.39 -32.01 6.33
C PRO A 143 28.57 -32.92 7.25
N GLU A 144 28.82 -34.23 7.22
CA GLU A 144 28.13 -35.19 8.10
C GLU A 144 28.37 -34.93 9.59
N SER A 145 29.51 -34.29 9.91
CA SER A 145 29.87 -33.87 11.26
C SER A 145 29.09 -32.65 11.78
N ALA A 146 28.20 -32.07 10.96
CA ALA A 146 27.31 -30.99 11.37
C ALA A 146 26.46 -31.44 12.57
N GLN A 147 26.40 -30.60 13.59
CA GLN A 147 25.68 -30.91 14.82
C GLN A 147 24.19 -30.59 14.65
N PRO A 148 23.28 -31.39 15.23
CA PRO A 148 21.89 -30.99 15.36
C PRO A 148 21.75 -29.58 15.98
N GLY A 149 20.84 -28.78 15.44
CA GLY A 149 20.67 -27.35 15.71
C GLY A 149 21.48 -26.43 14.79
N THR A 150 22.36 -26.97 13.92
CA THR A 150 23.07 -26.15 12.92
C THR A 150 22.06 -25.57 11.91
N VAL A 151 22.21 -24.28 11.63
CA VAL A 151 21.34 -23.48 10.77
C VAL A 151 22.02 -23.24 9.42
N PHE A 152 21.25 -23.41 8.34
CA PHE A 152 21.69 -23.14 6.97
C PHE A 152 20.75 -22.11 6.33
N PRO A 153 21.23 -20.89 6.03
CA PRO A 153 20.40 -19.87 5.40
C PRO A 153 20.03 -20.28 3.98
N LEU A 154 18.77 -20.10 3.61
CA LEU A 154 18.25 -20.39 2.28
C LEU A 154 17.91 -19.09 1.55
N LYS A 155 17.80 -19.15 0.21
CA LYS A 155 17.33 -18.01 -0.56
C LYS A 155 15.82 -17.86 -0.35
N ALA A 156 15.37 -16.65 -0.05
CA ALA A 156 13.95 -16.33 0.04
C ALA A 156 13.27 -16.38 -1.32
N ALA A 157 11.99 -16.73 -1.33
CA ALA A 157 11.10 -16.49 -2.44
C ALA A 157 10.80 -14.99 -2.55
N GLN A 158 10.46 -14.55 -3.76
CA GLN A 158 10.06 -13.19 -4.07
C GLN A 158 8.59 -13.19 -4.42
N ASP A 159 7.88 -12.23 -3.86
CA ASP A 159 6.48 -11.96 -4.16
C ASP A 159 6.34 -10.44 -4.34
N SER A 160 5.60 -10.04 -5.37
CA SER A 160 5.43 -8.63 -5.73
C SER A 160 4.32 -7.96 -4.92
N ASP A 161 3.42 -8.77 -4.37
CA ASP A 161 2.29 -8.33 -3.56
C ASP A 161 2.76 -7.83 -2.20
N ILE A 162 1.87 -7.14 -1.47
CA ILE A 162 2.21 -6.50 -0.19
C ILE A 162 1.39 -7.02 0.98
N GLY A 163 1.85 -6.70 2.20
CA GLY A 163 1.11 -7.00 3.42
C GLY A 163 0.90 -8.50 3.63
N SER A 164 -0.37 -8.91 3.67
CA SER A 164 -0.77 -10.32 3.87
C SER A 164 -0.69 -11.16 2.60
N ASN A 165 -0.57 -10.54 1.42
CA ASN A 165 -0.47 -11.24 0.14
C ASN A 165 0.99 -11.51 -0.25
N ALA A 166 1.95 -10.84 0.42
CA ALA A 166 3.36 -11.19 0.31
C ALA A 166 3.64 -12.55 0.99
N VAL A 167 4.80 -13.16 0.71
CA VAL A 167 5.24 -14.41 1.37
C VAL A 167 5.07 -14.35 2.89
N GLN A 168 4.31 -15.30 3.45
CA GLN A 168 4.05 -15.42 4.89
C GLN A 168 4.84 -16.55 5.56
N ASN A 169 5.06 -17.66 4.86
CA ASN A 169 5.65 -18.86 5.44
C ASN A 169 6.48 -19.69 4.46
N TYR A 170 7.38 -20.49 5.02
CA TYR A 170 8.15 -21.51 4.31
C TYR A 170 7.96 -22.87 4.98
N THR A 171 7.82 -23.90 4.15
CA THR A 171 7.75 -25.29 4.59
C THR A 171 8.73 -26.13 3.78
N VAL A 172 9.17 -27.24 4.38
CA VAL A 172 10.01 -28.23 3.71
C VAL A 172 9.27 -29.56 3.66
N SER A 173 9.46 -30.32 2.57
CA SER A 173 8.90 -31.65 2.42
C SER A 173 9.20 -32.54 3.64
N PRO A 174 8.25 -33.39 4.07
CA PRO A 174 8.46 -34.28 5.22
C PRO A 174 9.75 -35.09 5.08
N ASN A 175 10.60 -35.04 6.11
CA ASN A 175 11.87 -35.74 6.16
C ASN A 175 12.31 -35.94 7.62
N LEU A 176 13.42 -36.66 7.85
CA LEU A 176 13.89 -37.00 9.20
C LEU A 176 15.00 -36.10 9.74
N HIS A 177 15.67 -35.33 8.88
CA HIS A 177 16.91 -34.63 9.22
C HIS A 177 16.76 -33.13 9.35
N PHE A 178 15.75 -32.52 8.73
CA PHE A 178 15.63 -31.09 8.59
C PHE A 178 14.20 -30.58 8.76
N HIS A 179 14.08 -29.38 9.33
CA HIS A 179 12.89 -28.56 9.24
C HIS A 179 13.24 -27.14 8.76
N ALA A 180 12.25 -26.44 8.21
CA ALA A 180 12.38 -25.04 7.82
C ALA A 180 11.82 -24.14 8.94
N VAL A 181 12.49 -23.03 9.19
CA VAL A 181 12.03 -21.96 10.08
C VAL A 181 11.90 -20.67 9.28
N THR A 182 10.75 -20.01 9.41
CA THR A 182 10.50 -18.71 8.80
C THR A 182 10.87 -17.60 9.77
N HIS A 183 11.79 -16.73 9.36
CA HIS A 183 12.14 -15.53 10.09
C HIS A 183 11.59 -14.28 9.38
N SER A 184 11.49 -13.18 10.11
CA SER A 184 11.05 -11.89 9.58
C SER A 184 12.17 -10.87 9.72
N HIS A 185 12.46 -10.14 8.65
CA HIS A 185 13.30 -8.95 8.69
C HIS A 185 12.54 -7.76 9.33
N ALA A 186 13.28 -6.69 9.65
CA ALA A 186 12.73 -5.48 10.24
C ALA A 186 11.73 -4.76 9.30
N ASP A 187 11.85 -4.97 7.99
CA ASP A 187 10.93 -4.47 6.96
C ASP A 187 9.71 -5.39 6.73
N GLY A 188 9.57 -6.45 7.53
CA GLY A 188 8.46 -7.41 7.44
C GLY A 188 8.69 -8.57 6.47
N ARG A 189 9.73 -8.51 5.61
CA ARG A 189 10.01 -9.57 4.63
C ARG A 189 10.38 -10.88 5.31
N LYS A 190 9.86 -11.99 4.79
CA LYS A 190 10.11 -13.34 5.32
C LYS A 190 11.28 -14.01 4.62
N TYR A 191 12.11 -14.71 5.38
CA TYR A 191 13.19 -15.52 4.84
C TYR A 191 13.28 -16.89 5.54
N PRO A 192 13.63 -17.96 4.79
CA PRO A 192 13.75 -19.30 5.33
C PRO A 192 15.16 -19.62 5.83
N GLU A 193 15.21 -20.37 6.93
CA GLU A 193 16.40 -21.08 7.39
C GLU A 193 16.10 -22.59 7.48
N LEU A 194 17.06 -23.42 7.06
CA LEU A 194 17.00 -24.87 7.23
C LEU A 194 17.76 -25.25 8.51
N VAL A 195 17.12 -26.00 9.39
CA VAL A 195 17.71 -26.42 10.67
C VAL A 195 17.87 -27.93 10.67
N LEU A 196 19.07 -28.40 11.05
CA LEU A 196 19.36 -29.83 11.17
C LEU A 196 18.83 -30.39 12.50
N ASP A 197 17.94 -31.36 12.47
CA ASP A 197 17.37 -32.00 13.67
C ASP A 197 18.12 -33.26 14.09
N ARG A 198 18.65 -34.00 13.12
CA ARG A 198 19.33 -35.28 13.34
C ARG A 198 20.65 -35.32 12.60
N GLY A 199 21.62 -36.05 13.15
CA GLY A 199 22.90 -36.26 12.48
C GLY A 199 22.74 -36.82 11.07
N LEU A 200 23.71 -36.51 10.22
CA LEU A 200 23.79 -37.03 8.86
C LEU A 200 24.83 -38.17 8.85
N ASP A 201 24.62 -39.13 7.96
CA ASP A 201 25.55 -40.22 7.71
C ASP A 201 25.66 -40.41 6.19
N ARG A 202 26.82 -40.05 5.64
CA ARG A 202 27.05 -40.10 4.20
C ARG A 202 27.15 -41.55 3.70
N GLU A 203 27.57 -42.49 4.55
CA GLU A 203 27.62 -43.91 4.21
C GLU A 203 26.22 -44.54 4.16
N GLU A 204 25.27 -44.02 4.95
CA GLU A 204 23.85 -44.43 4.89
C GLU A 204 23.09 -43.74 3.75
N GLN A 205 23.13 -42.40 3.70
CA GLN A 205 22.43 -41.61 2.71
C GLN A 205 23.30 -40.42 2.23
N PRO A 206 24.00 -40.55 1.09
CA PRO A 206 24.95 -39.53 0.62
C PRO A 206 24.30 -38.27 0.03
N GLU A 207 23.02 -38.34 -0.33
CA GLU A 207 22.28 -37.23 -0.95
C GLU A 207 20.83 -37.20 -0.46
N LEU A 208 20.35 -35.98 -0.16
CA LEU A 208 18.97 -35.70 0.21
C LEU A 208 18.37 -34.72 -0.79
N THR A 209 17.17 -35.04 -1.28
CA THR A 209 16.37 -34.13 -2.09
C THR A 209 15.17 -33.69 -1.27
N LEU A 210 15.06 -32.38 -1.04
CA LEU A 210 13.97 -31.78 -0.28
C LEU A 210 13.24 -30.76 -1.15
N THR A 211 11.94 -30.64 -0.98
CA THR A 211 11.14 -29.58 -1.61
C THR A 211 10.92 -28.47 -0.61
N LEU A 212 11.40 -27.26 -0.93
CA LEU A 212 11.08 -26.04 -0.19
C LEU A 212 9.86 -25.38 -0.85
N THR A 213 8.85 -25.02 -0.06
CA THR A 213 7.63 -24.37 -0.52
C THR A 213 7.44 -23.06 0.24
N ALA A 214 7.29 -21.96 -0.49
CA ALA A 214 6.88 -20.66 0.04
C ALA A 214 5.36 -20.51 -0.12
N VAL A 215 4.73 -19.86 0.85
CA VAL A 215 3.28 -19.64 0.89
C VAL A 215 3.04 -18.21 1.37
N ASP A 216 2.15 -17.52 0.69
CA ASP A 216 1.53 -16.24 0.99
C ASP A 216 0.31 -16.37 1.93
#